data_AF-A0A3D5VAI4-F1
#
_entry.id   AF-A0A3D5VAI4-F1
#
_cell.length_a   1.000
_cell.length_b   1.000
_cell.length_c   1.000
_cell.angle_alpha   90.00
_cell.angle_beta   90.00
_cell.angle_gamma   90.00
#
_symmetry.space_group_name_H-M   'P 1'
#
loop_
_entity.id
_entity.type
_entity.pdbx_description
1 polymer ?
#
loop_
_entity_poly.entity_id
_entity_poly.type
_entity_poly.pdbx_seq_one_letter_code
_entity_poly.pdbx_strand_id
1 'polypeptide(L)'
;AADAIHFAEEFTGRFQQDRKALPVIPLTDAAHITCVGNDYGFDEIFARGVQAYGIPGDVFIGISTSGNSQNVSKALQTAKEDGLLTITFLGKTGGQMKGKADLEIVFPGADTARIQELQMLALHIIIESVEHLLFPQNYQKQT
;
A
#
# COMPACT_ATOMS: atom_id res chain seq x y z
N ALA A 1 -8.69 1.48 2.35
CA ALA A 1 -8.96 2.61 1.43
C ALA A 1 -8.39 3.90 2.02
N ALA A 2 -8.92 4.37 3.17
CA ALA A 2 -8.38 5.54 3.87
C ALA A 2 -6.86 5.46 4.11
N ASP A 3 -6.35 4.34 4.65
CA ASP A 3 -4.91 4.18 4.92
C ASP A 3 -4.02 4.30 3.67
N ALA A 4 -4.52 3.83 2.51
CA ALA A 4 -3.79 3.92 1.25
C ALA A 4 -3.76 5.35 0.71
N ILE A 5 -4.87 6.09 0.86
CA ILE A 5 -4.95 7.50 0.51
C ILE A 5 -4.01 8.31 1.42
N HIS A 6 -4.12 8.12 2.73
CA HIS A 6 -3.26 8.77 3.73
C HIS A 6 -1.79 8.55 3.42
N PHE A 7 -1.38 7.30 3.16
CA PHE A 7 0.00 6.98 2.80
C PHE A 7 0.46 7.74 1.54
N ALA A 8 -0.37 7.80 0.50
CA ALA A 8 -0.02 8.55 -0.71
C ALA A 8 0.05 10.07 -0.47
N GLU A 9 -0.84 10.63 0.34
CA GLU A 9 -0.86 12.05 0.70
C GLU A 9 0.42 12.45 1.44
N GLU A 10 0.88 11.64 2.39
CA GLU A 10 2.10 11.91 3.14
C GLU A 10 3.34 11.90 2.23
N PHE A 11 3.42 10.99 1.26
CA PHE A 11 4.53 10.93 0.28
C PHE A 11 4.47 12.08 -0.74
N THR A 12 3.30 12.37 -1.29
CA THR A 12 3.14 13.37 -2.37
C THR A 12 3.15 14.81 -1.84
N GLY A 13 2.64 15.02 -0.62
CA GLY A 13 2.76 16.25 0.16
C GLY A 13 4.07 16.29 0.93
N ARG A 14 3.99 16.18 2.26
CA ARG A 14 5.13 15.98 3.18
C ARG A 14 4.66 15.39 4.50
N PHE A 15 5.52 14.64 5.19
CA PHE A 15 5.20 14.07 6.51
C PHE A 15 5.56 15.03 7.65
N GLN A 16 6.85 15.28 7.88
CA GLN A 16 7.29 16.19 8.95
C GLN A 16 8.00 17.43 8.42
N GLN A 17 9.17 17.21 7.79
CA GLN A 17 10.03 18.29 7.31
C GLN A 17 9.81 18.54 5.83
N ASP A 18 10.16 19.74 5.37
CA ASP A 18 10.03 20.07 3.96
C ASP A 18 11.04 19.30 3.12
N ARG A 19 10.56 18.69 2.03
CA ARG A 19 11.38 17.92 1.09
C ARG A 19 10.67 17.80 -0.25
N LYS A 20 11.37 17.29 -1.26
CA LYS A 20 10.80 17.05 -2.59
C LYS A 20 9.64 16.05 -2.51
N ALA A 21 8.54 16.30 -3.22
CA ALA A 21 7.43 15.36 -3.35
C ALA A 21 7.90 13.99 -3.88
N LEU A 22 7.37 12.91 -3.30
CA LEU A 22 7.67 11.54 -3.69
C LEU A 22 6.46 10.89 -4.40
N PRO A 23 6.67 10.10 -5.46
CA PRO A 23 5.58 9.56 -6.27
C PRO A 23 4.94 8.33 -5.61
N VAL A 24 3.71 8.48 -5.13
CA VAL A 24 2.86 7.38 -4.66
C VAL A 24 1.43 7.61 -5.16
N ILE A 25 0.80 6.56 -5.72
CA ILE A 25 -0.55 6.63 -6.29
C ILE A 25 -1.48 5.70 -5.49
N PRO A 26 -2.54 6.22 -4.85
CA PRO A 26 -3.55 5.37 -4.25
C PRO A 26 -4.50 4.87 -5.34
N LEU A 27 -4.72 3.55 -5.45
CA LEU A 27 -5.64 2.97 -6.44
C LEU A 27 -7.12 3.05 -6.03
N THR A 28 -7.48 4.03 -5.19
CA THR A 28 -8.79 4.14 -4.57
C THR A 28 -9.63 5.30 -5.10
N ASP A 29 -9.34 5.77 -6.32
CA ASP A 29 -10.17 6.78 -6.99
C ASP A 29 -11.61 6.26 -7.20
N ALA A 30 -12.60 7.07 -6.80
CA ALA A 30 -14.00 6.65 -6.78
C ALA A 30 -14.58 6.46 -8.19
N ALA A 31 -14.18 7.31 -9.15
CA ALA A 31 -14.65 7.21 -10.52
C ALA A 31 -14.05 5.98 -11.21
N HIS A 32 -12.75 5.71 -10.99
CA HIS A 32 -12.09 4.50 -11.46
C HIS A 32 -12.72 3.23 -10.88
N ILE A 33 -12.93 3.18 -9.57
CA ILE A 33 -13.54 2.01 -8.90
C ILE A 33 -14.93 1.72 -9.46
N THR A 34 -15.77 2.74 -9.65
CA THR A 34 -17.13 2.54 -10.17
C THR A 34 -17.14 2.15 -11.64
N CYS A 35 -16.30 2.77 -12.47
CA CYS A 35 -16.14 2.44 -13.89
C CYS A 35 -15.65 0.99 -14.08
N VAL A 36 -14.53 0.63 -13.47
CA VAL A 36 -13.96 -0.73 -13.60
C VAL A 36 -14.86 -1.76 -12.92
N GLY A 37 -15.44 -1.42 -11.77
CA GLY A 37 -16.37 -2.29 -11.07
C GLY A 37 -17.61 -2.64 -11.89
N ASN A 38 -18.12 -1.69 -12.69
CA ASN A 38 -19.24 -1.91 -13.61
C ASN A 38 -18.87 -2.82 -14.79
N ASP A 39 -17.70 -2.59 -15.39
CA ASP A 39 -17.35 -3.22 -16.67
C ASP A 39 -16.64 -4.58 -16.50
N TYR A 40 -15.84 -4.73 -15.44
CA TYR A 40 -14.97 -5.89 -15.19
C TYR A 40 -15.27 -6.61 -13.88
N GLY A 41 -16.09 -6.02 -13.01
CA GLY A 41 -16.42 -6.54 -11.70
C GLY A 41 -15.53 -5.98 -10.58
N PHE A 42 -16.06 -6.00 -9.36
CA PHE A 42 -15.42 -5.36 -8.20
C PHE A 42 -14.05 -5.96 -7.83
N ASP A 43 -13.80 -7.20 -8.20
CA ASP A 43 -12.51 -7.87 -7.95
C ASP A 43 -11.38 -7.32 -8.85
N GLU A 44 -11.69 -6.63 -9.94
CA GLU A 44 -10.67 -6.13 -10.90
C GLU A 44 -10.25 -4.68 -10.62
N ILE A 45 -10.93 -3.97 -9.71
CA ILE A 45 -10.81 -2.51 -9.55
C ILE A 45 -9.37 -2.04 -9.29
N PHE A 46 -8.60 -2.80 -8.51
CA PHE A 46 -7.21 -2.47 -8.21
C PHE A 46 -6.24 -3.08 -9.22
N ALA A 47 -6.51 -4.30 -9.71
CA ALA A 47 -5.70 -4.94 -10.73
C ALA A 47 -5.60 -4.07 -11.99
N ARG A 48 -6.73 -3.49 -12.42
CA ARG A 48 -6.76 -2.58 -13.57
C ARG A 48 -5.94 -1.31 -13.35
N GLY A 49 -5.90 -0.81 -12.12
CA GLY A 49 -5.06 0.33 -11.75
C GLY A 49 -3.56 -0.03 -11.80
N VAL A 50 -3.19 -1.21 -11.31
CA VAL A 50 -1.81 -1.71 -11.41
C VAL A 50 -1.38 -1.84 -12.87
N GLN A 51 -2.20 -2.48 -13.73
CA GLN A 51 -1.90 -2.62 -15.17
C GLN A 51 -1.73 -1.27 -15.88
N ALA A 52 -2.47 -0.25 -15.45
CA ALA A 52 -2.48 1.06 -16.10
C ALA A 52 -1.26 1.91 -15.73
N TYR A 53 -0.79 1.81 -14.49
CA TYR A 53 0.21 2.73 -13.92
C TYR A 53 1.53 2.08 -13.53
N GLY A 54 1.52 0.80 -13.19
CA GLY A 54 2.71 0.08 -12.72
C GLY A 54 3.71 -0.17 -13.84
N ILE A 55 4.99 0.07 -13.55
CA ILE A 55 6.09 -0.30 -14.43
C ILE A 55 7.10 -1.18 -13.69
N PRO A 56 7.89 -2.02 -14.40
CA PRO A 56 8.93 -2.83 -13.76
C PRO A 56 9.87 -2.00 -12.91
N GLY A 57 10.08 -2.43 -11.66
CA GLY A 57 10.87 -1.69 -10.67
C GLY A 57 10.06 -0.81 -9.71
N ASP A 58 8.76 -0.59 -9.97
CA ASP A 58 7.85 0.02 -9.00
C ASP A 58 7.54 -0.93 -7.83
N VAL A 59 6.93 -0.38 -6.77
CA VAL A 59 6.50 -1.12 -5.59
C VAL A 59 4.98 -1.09 -5.49
N PHE A 60 4.37 -2.27 -5.35
CA PHE A 60 2.96 -2.42 -5.01
C PHE A 60 2.80 -2.74 -3.51
N ILE A 61 1.93 -1.99 -2.82
CA ILE A 61 1.58 -2.25 -1.42
C ILE A 61 0.10 -2.61 -1.30
N GLY A 62 -0.20 -3.86 -0.96
CA GLY A 62 -1.56 -4.35 -0.72
C GLY A 62 -1.91 -4.36 0.77
N ILE A 63 -3.03 -3.72 1.14
CA ILE A 63 -3.49 -3.65 2.55
C ILE A 63 -4.80 -4.42 2.70
N SER A 64 -4.84 -5.40 3.61
CA SER A 64 -6.07 -6.14 3.95
C SER A 64 -6.04 -6.69 5.36
N THR A 65 -6.97 -6.27 6.22
CA THR A 65 -7.08 -6.76 7.61
C THR A 65 -7.49 -8.23 7.71
N SER A 66 -8.09 -8.80 6.65
CA SER A 66 -8.47 -10.22 6.60
C SER A 66 -7.51 -11.07 5.79
N GLY A 67 -6.78 -10.45 4.85
CA GLY A 67 -5.99 -11.15 3.84
C GLY A 67 -6.81 -11.91 2.80
N ASN A 68 -8.13 -11.71 2.75
CA ASN A 68 -9.06 -12.44 1.87
C ASN A 68 -9.74 -11.55 0.81
N SER A 69 -9.39 -10.26 0.76
CA SER A 69 -9.94 -9.32 -0.21
C SER A 69 -9.50 -9.70 -1.63
N GLN A 70 -10.42 -10.19 -2.46
CA GLN A 70 -10.11 -10.66 -3.82
C GLN A 70 -9.58 -9.54 -4.72
N ASN A 71 -10.15 -8.34 -4.59
CA ASN A 71 -9.67 -7.15 -5.30
C ASN A 71 -8.20 -6.80 -5.01
N VAL A 72 -7.74 -6.96 -3.77
CA VAL A 72 -6.32 -6.77 -3.41
C VAL A 72 -5.49 -7.96 -3.89
N SER A 73 -5.99 -9.19 -3.78
CA SER A 73 -5.27 -10.37 -4.24
C SER A 73 -5.03 -10.39 -5.75
N LYS A 74 -5.98 -9.93 -6.56
CA LYS A 74 -5.80 -9.80 -8.02
C LYS A 74 -4.80 -8.71 -8.38
N ALA A 75 -4.82 -7.59 -7.67
CA ALA A 75 -3.83 -6.53 -7.84
C ALA A 75 -2.42 -6.99 -7.47
N LEU A 76 -2.28 -7.76 -6.38
CA LEU A 76 -1.02 -8.39 -5.99
C LEU A 76 -0.48 -9.31 -7.09
N GLN A 77 -1.34 -10.18 -7.64
CA GLN A 77 -0.95 -11.07 -8.72
C GLN A 77 -0.49 -10.29 -9.95
N THR A 78 -1.28 -9.30 -10.37
CA THR A 78 -0.95 -8.42 -11.51
C THR A 78 0.39 -7.72 -11.30
N ALA A 79 0.62 -7.14 -10.13
CA ALA A 79 1.87 -6.44 -9.82
C ALA A 79 3.09 -7.38 -9.93
N LYS A 80 2.94 -8.63 -9.48
CA LYS A 80 4.01 -9.64 -9.57
C LYS A 80 4.27 -10.05 -11.01
N GLU A 81 3.22 -10.24 -11.81
CA GLU A 81 3.31 -10.55 -13.25
C GLU A 81 3.98 -9.42 -14.04
N ASP A 82 3.70 -8.16 -13.68
CA ASP A 82 4.27 -6.96 -14.30
C ASP A 82 5.68 -6.58 -13.77
N GLY A 83 6.25 -7.38 -12.86
CA GLY A 83 7.62 -7.20 -12.37
C GLY A 83 7.80 -6.10 -11.32
N LEU A 84 6.75 -5.76 -10.59
CA LEU A 84 6.81 -4.87 -9.43
C LEU A 84 7.28 -5.65 -8.19
N LEU A 85 7.96 -4.96 -7.27
CA LEU A 85 8.20 -5.48 -5.93
C LEU A 85 6.87 -5.45 -5.15
N THR A 86 6.48 -6.57 -4.57
CA THR A 86 5.19 -6.68 -3.88
C THR A 86 5.34 -6.75 -2.36
N ILE A 87 4.57 -5.89 -1.67
CA ILE A 87 4.49 -5.83 -0.21
C ILE A 87 3.03 -6.01 0.21
N THR A 88 2.75 -6.82 1.23
CA THR A 88 1.40 -6.93 1.80
C THR A 88 1.34 -6.70 3.30
N PHE A 89 0.38 -5.87 3.71
CA PHE A 89 0.01 -5.62 5.11
C PHE A 89 -1.27 -6.38 5.41
N LEU A 90 -1.13 -7.46 6.15
CA LEU A 90 -2.19 -8.45 6.39
C LEU A 90 -2.55 -8.53 7.87
N GLY A 91 -3.79 -8.87 8.19
CA GLY A 91 -4.20 -9.11 9.58
C GLY A 91 -4.57 -10.57 9.85
N LYS A 92 -4.88 -10.86 11.12
CA LYS A 92 -5.36 -12.17 11.57
C LYS A 92 -4.34 -13.27 11.27
N THR A 93 -4.70 -14.22 10.42
CA THR A 93 -3.85 -15.32 9.98
C THR A 93 -3.16 -15.05 8.64
N GLY A 94 -3.36 -13.86 8.06
CA GLY A 94 -2.88 -13.50 6.72
C GLY A 94 -3.81 -13.91 5.57
N GLY A 95 -4.81 -14.76 5.84
CA GLY A 95 -5.80 -15.17 4.84
C GLY A 95 -5.20 -15.84 3.61
N GLN A 96 -5.89 -15.71 2.48
CA GLN A 96 -5.46 -16.27 1.20
C GLN A 96 -4.24 -15.56 0.58
N MET A 97 -3.92 -14.34 1.02
CA MET A 97 -2.77 -13.58 0.51
C MET A 97 -1.44 -13.92 1.19
N LYS A 98 -1.48 -14.67 2.30
CA LYS A 98 -0.26 -15.08 3.00
C LYS A 98 0.67 -15.89 2.10
N GLY A 99 1.95 -15.51 2.08
CA GLY A 99 3.02 -16.13 1.31
C GLY A 99 2.99 -15.82 -0.19
N LYS A 100 2.17 -14.86 -0.65
CA LYS A 100 2.05 -14.52 -2.08
C LYS A 100 2.87 -13.30 -2.49
N ALA A 101 3.11 -12.37 -1.57
CA ALA A 101 3.94 -11.19 -1.80
C ALA A 101 5.43 -11.49 -1.59
N ASP A 102 6.31 -10.61 -2.08
CA ASP A 102 7.76 -10.74 -1.89
C ASP A 102 8.14 -10.37 -0.45
N LEU A 103 7.44 -9.38 0.13
CA LEU A 103 7.51 -9.04 1.54
C LEU A 103 6.09 -9.02 2.15
N GLU A 104 5.94 -9.56 3.36
CA GLU A 104 4.66 -9.53 4.06
C GLU A 104 4.82 -9.20 5.54
N ILE A 105 3.86 -8.45 6.07
CA ILE A 105 3.69 -8.22 7.51
C ILE A 105 2.30 -8.71 7.89
N VAL A 106 2.24 -9.72 8.77
CA VAL A 106 0.99 -10.24 9.32
C VAL A 106 0.82 -9.72 10.74
N PHE A 107 -0.06 -8.74 10.93
CA PHE A 107 -0.37 -8.14 12.22
C PHE A 107 -1.17 -9.12 13.09
N PRO A 108 -0.72 -9.41 14.32
CA PRO A 108 -1.38 -10.38 15.20
C PRO A 108 -2.70 -9.83 15.75
N GLY A 109 -3.61 -10.73 16.10
CA GLY A 109 -4.90 -10.39 16.71
C GLY A 109 -6.09 -10.70 15.79
N ALA A 110 -7.29 -10.68 16.37
CA ALA A 110 -8.54 -10.97 15.66
C ALA A 110 -9.39 -9.72 15.35
N ASP A 111 -9.12 -8.63 16.07
CA ASP A 111 -9.88 -7.39 16.00
C ASP A 111 -9.42 -6.54 14.81
N THR A 112 -10.33 -6.28 13.88
CA THR A 112 -10.04 -5.49 12.67
C THR A 112 -9.61 -4.07 12.98
N ALA A 113 -10.20 -3.41 13.98
CA ALA A 113 -9.87 -2.02 14.31
C ALA A 113 -8.45 -1.92 14.89
N ARG A 114 -8.05 -2.86 15.76
CA ARG A 114 -6.67 -2.94 16.26
C ARG A 114 -5.67 -3.22 15.14
N ILE A 115 -6.03 -4.08 14.19
CA ILE A 115 -5.18 -4.36 13.02
C ILE A 115 -5.01 -3.08 12.18
N GLN A 116 -6.07 -2.30 11.96
CA GLN A 116 -5.99 -1.04 11.21
C GLN A 116 -5.07 -0.02 11.89
N GLU A 117 -5.13 0.09 13.22
CA GLU A 117 -4.22 0.95 14.00
C GLU A 117 -2.74 0.54 13.81
N LEU A 118 -2.46 -0.75 13.86
CA LEU A 118 -1.10 -1.27 13.65
C LEU A 118 -0.62 -1.09 12.20
N GLN A 119 -1.52 -1.26 11.23
CA GLN A 119 -1.22 -1.01 9.81
C GLN A 119 -0.87 0.46 9.58
N MET A 120 -1.64 1.40 10.14
CA MET A 120 -1.34 2.83 10.06
C MET A 120 0.01 3.17 10.69
N LEU A 121 0.29 2.62 11.88
CA LEU A 121 1.58 2.81 12.54
C LEU A 121 2.75 2.31 11.66
N ALA A 122 2.61 1.12 11.05
CA ALA A 122 3.63 0.59 10.15
C ALA A 122 3.82 1.45 8.90
N LEU A 123 2.73 2.01 8.34
CA LEU A 123 2.81 2.95 7.22
C LEU A 123 3.57 4.22 7.62
N HIS A 124 3.30 4.79 8.79
CA HIS A 124 4.05 5.96 9.31
C HIS A 124 5.52 5.64 9.53
N ILE A 125 5.86 4.47 10.07
CA ILE A 125 7.26 4.03 10.22
C ILE A 125 7.96 3.93 8.86
N ILE A 126 7.28 3.41 7.83
CA ILE A 126 7.83 3.36 6.46
C ILE A 126 8.06 4.77 5.93
N ILE A 127 7.08 5.67 6.06
CA ILE A 127 7.21 7.07 5.62
C ILE A 127 8.43 7.71 6.26
N GLU A 128 8.54 7.65 7.60
CA GLU A 128 9.65 8.22 8.34
C GLU A 128 11.00 7.58 7.93
N SER A 129 11.04 6.26 7.79
CA SER A 129 12.26 5.54 7.38
C SER A 129 12.72 5.96 5.98
N VAL A 130 11.79 6.12 5.03
CA VAL A 130 12.11 6.62 3.68
C VAL A 130 12.63 8.04 3.75
N GLU A 131 12.02 8.92 4.56
CA GLU A 131 12.50 10.29 4.69
C GLU A 131 13.88 10.38 5.33
N HIS A 132 14.18 9.55 6.33
CA HIS A 132 15.52 9.44 6.92
C HIS A 132 16.59 8.98 5.91
N LEU A 133 16.22 8.09 4.99
CA LEU A 133 17.14 7.54 3.98
C LEU A 133 17.37 8.51 2.81
N LEU A 134 16.31 9.17 2.33
CA LEU A 134 16.37 10.04 1.15
C LEU A 134 16.71 11.50 1.48
N PHE A 135 16.37 11.95 2.69
CA PHE A 135 16.56 13.33 3.14
C PHE A 135 17.24 13.40 4.53
N PRO A 136 18.39 12.75 4.72
CA PRO A 136 19.04 12.66 6.03
C PRO A 136 19.34 14.03 6.67
N GLN A 137 19.54 15.08 5.86
CA GLN A 137 19.74 16.46 6.32
C GLN A 137 18.59 17.01 7.18
N ASN A 138 17.36 16.52 6.97
CA ASN A 138 16.19 16.94 7.74
C ASN A 138 16.12 16.29 9.13
N TYR A 139 16.93 15.26 9.38
CA TYR A 139 16.85 14.39 10.55
C TYR A 139 18.18 14.28 11.30
N GLN A 140 19.13 15.18 11.02
CA GLN A 140 20.35 15.29 11.79
C GLN A 140 20.00 15.80 13.19
N LYS A 141 20.24 14.99 14.23
CA LYS A 141 20.14 15.44 15.61
C LYS A 141 21.11 16.62 15.78
N GLN A 142 20.61 17.76 16.26
CA GLN A 142 21.48 18.78 16.84
C GLN A 142 22.16 18.13 18.04
N THR A 143 23.42 17.74 17.88
CA THR A 143 24.34 17.42 18.98
C THR A 143 24.63 18.66 19.80
#